data_AF-A0A662F7M5-F1
#
_entry.id   AF-A0A662F7M5-F1
#
_cell.length_a   1.000
_cell.length_b   1.000
_cell.length_c   1.000
_cell.angle_alpha   90.00
_cell.angle_beta   90.00
_cell.angle_gamma   90.00
#
_symmetry.space_group_name_H-M   'P 1'
#
loop_
_entity.id
_entity.type
_entity.pdbx_description
1 polymer ?
#
loop_
_entity_poly.entity_id
_entity_poly.type
_entity_poly.pdbx_seq_one_letter_code
_entity_poly.pdbx_strand_id
1 'polypeptide(L)'
;MPRTMERLLKLALLEVADNPNVLLDSEELGKRLGVSSRQARNYIRLLRKKNYFTVIRSKGIKEVILTRKAFKILEEYYRKLQKPCHIFKSI
;
A
#
# COMPACT_ATOMS: atom_id res chain seq x y z
N MET A 1 -18.63 1.81 -9.48
CA MET A 1 -17.15 1.84 -9.63
C MET A 1 -16.38 1.57 -8.31
N PRO A 2 -16.48 0.40 -7.67
CA PRO A 2 -15.66 0.07 -6.48
C PRO A 2 -14.36 -0.70 -6.78
N ARG A 3 -14.28 -1.46 -7.89
CA ARG A 3 -13.17 -2.39 -8.18
C ARG A 3 -11.83 -1.69 -8.47
N THR A 4 -11.83 -0.52 -9.10
CA THR A 4 -10.61 0.20 -9.48
C THR A 4 -9.90 0.80 -8.27
N MET A 5 -10.67 1.35 -7.32
CA MET A 5 -10.12 2.01 -6.15
C MET A 5 -9.50 1.04 -5.14
N GLU A 6 -10.11 -0.13 -4.96
CA GLU A 6 -9.52 -1.19 -4.13
C GLU A 6 -8.23 -1.75 -4.72
N ARG A 7 -8.17 -1.89 -6.04
CA ARG A 7 -6.96 -2.35 -6.74
C ARG A 7 -5.81 -1.35 -6.56
N LEU A 8 -6.10 -0.06 -6.70
CA LEU A 8 -5.12 1.01 -6.47
C LEU A 8 -4.66 1.08 -5.01
N LEU A 9 -5.56 0.89 -4.05
CA LEU A 9 -5.21 0.81 -2.63
C LEU A 9 -4.27 -0.36 -2.30
N LYS A 10 -4.46 -1.51 -2.97
CA LYS A 10 -3.58 -2.67 -2.81
C LYS A 10 -2.19 -2.41 -3.40
N LEU A 11 -2.11 -1.78 -4.58
CA LEU A 11 -0.84 -1.38 -5.18
C LEU A 11 -0.09 -0.39 -4.29
N ALA A 12 -0.79 0.62 -3.76
CA ALA A 12 -0.20 1.57 -2.81
C ALA A 12 0.30 0.90 -1.53
N LEU A 13 -0.37 -0.15 -1.04
CA LEU A 13 0.09 -0.92 0.12
C LEU A 13 1.34 -1.76 -0.17
N LEU A 14 1.41 -2.37 -1.35
CA LEU A 14 2.57 -3.16 -1.76
C LEU A 14 3.80 -2.27 -1.92
N GLU A 15 3.65 -1.11 -2.54
CA GLU A 15 4.73 -0.17 -2.81
C GLU A 15 5.38 0.41 -1.54
N VAL A 16 4.61 0.49 -0.46
CA VAL A 16 5.07 1.01 0.84
C VAL A 16 5.34 -0.10 1.87
N ALA A 17 5.24 -1.38 1.47
CA ALA A 17 5.42 -2.50 2.39
C ALA A 17 6.83 -2.53 2.98
N ASP A 18 7.85 -2.28 2.14
CA ASP A 18 9.26 -2.28 2.55
C ASP A 18 9.67 -0.99 3.26
N ASN A 19 9.01 0.13 2.93
CA ASN A 19 9.24 1.42 3.59
C ASN A 19 7.92 2.20 3.79
N PRO A 20 7.23 1.99 4.92
CA PRO A 20 5.97 2.66 5.21
C PRO A 20 6.09 4.18 5.35
N ASN A 21 7.28 4.71 5.67
CA ASN A 21 7.50 6.14 5.86
C ASN A 21 7.30 6.96 4.58
N VAL A 22 7.29 6.32 3.41
CA VAL A 22 6.88 6.92 2.13
C VAL A 22 5.48 7.53 2.22
N LEU A 23 4.59 7.03 3.08
CA LEU A 23 3.27 7.60 3.31
C LEU A 23 3.28 8.99 3.97
N LEU A 24 4.44 9.46 4.46
CA LEU A 24 4.64 10.83 4.94
C LEU A 24 4.96 11.82 3.81
N ASP A 25 5.38 11.32 2.65
CA ASP A 25 5.78 12.10 1.49
C ASP A 25 4.92 11.75 0.27
N SER A 26 3.95 12.61 -0.01
CA SER A 26 3.06 12.40 -1.15
C SER A 26 3.72 12.59 -2.52
N GLU A 27 4.84 13.32 -2.61
CA GLU A 27 5.56 13.44 -3.87
C GLU A 27 6.30 12.15 -4.19
N GLU A 28 6.99 11.60 -3.21
CA GLU A 28 7.69 10.31 -3.35
C GLU A 28 6.70 9.18 -3.64
N LEU A 29 5.58 9.10 -2.91
CA LEU A 29 4.53 8.12 -3.21
C LEU A 29 3.95 8.31 -4.63
N GLY A 30 3.79 9.55 -5.07
CA GLY A 30 3.32 9.88 -6.41
C GLY A 30 4.24 9.34 -7.50
N LYS A 31 5.57 9.53 -7.34
CA LYS A 31 6.59 9.02 -8.25
C LYS A 31 6.53 7.49 -8.37
N ARG A 32 6.48 6.79 -7.24
CA ARG A 32 6.43 5.31 -7.21
C ARG A 32 5.18 4.74 -7.89
N LEU A 33 4.03 5.39 -7.69
CA LEU A 33 2.76 4.94 -8.26
C LEU A 33 2.51 5.44 -9.69
N GLY A 34 3.38 6.31 -10.25
CA GLY A 34 3.16 6.94 -11.55
C GLY A 34 1.92 7.85 -11.59
N VAL A 35 1.64 8.55 -10.47
CA VAL A 35 0.47 9.43 -10.32
C VAL A 35 0.87 10.82 -9.82
N SER A 36 -0.02 11.79 -9.97
CA SER A 36 0.21 13.13 -9.41
C SER A 36 0.29 13.12 -7.87
N SER A 37 1.07 14.02 -7.28
CA SER A 37 1.13 14.23 -5.83
C SER A 37 -0.26 14.50 -5.21
N ARG A 38 -1.17 15.15 -5.96
CA ARG A 38 -2.58 15.32 -5.55
C ARG A 38 -3.30 13.98 -5.40
N GLN A 39 -3.15 13.06 -6.35
CA GLN A 39 -3.73 11.72 -6.28
C GLN A 39 -3.09 10.90 -5.14
N ALA A 40 -1.77 10.96 -4.98
CA ALA A 40 -1.06 10.31 -3.89
C ALA A 40 -1.57 10.75 -2.51
N ARG A 41 -1.78 12.06 -2.29
CA ARG A 41 -2.41 12.57 -1.04
C ARG A 41 -3.80 11.99 -0.81
N ASN A 42 -4.60 11.81 -1.85
CA ASN A 42 -5.92 11.19 -1.73
C ASN A 42 -5.80 9.71 -1.34
N TYR A 43 -4.84 8.97 -1.90
CA TYR A 43 -4.56 7.59 -1.49
C TYR A 43 -4.11 7.50 -0.03
N ILE A 44 -3.19 8.36 0.41
CA ILE A 44 -2.76 8.43 1.81
C ILE A 44 -3.95 8.69 2.74
N ARG A 45 -4.81 9.66 2.41
CA ARG A 45 -6.05 9.92 3.18
C ARG A 45 -6.96 8.71 3.25
N LEU A 46 -7.16 8.01 2.13
CA LEU A 46 -7.99 6.81 2.09
C LEU A 46 -7.39 5.65 2.89
N LEU A 47 -6.08 5.44 2.78
CA LEU A 47 -5.36 4.43 3.53
C LEU A 47 -5.50 4.67 5.05
N ARG A 48 -5.35 5.93 5.47
CA ARG A 48 -5.54 6.35 6.86
C ARG A 48 -6.99 6.20 7.31
N LYS A 49 -7.97 6.66 6.51
CA LYS A 49 -9.40 6.52 6.79
C LYS A 49 -9.82 5.06 6.95
N LYS A 50 -9.22 4.15 6.18
CA LYS A 50 -9.48 2.70 6.24
C LYS A 50 -8.66 1.95 7.30
N ASN A 51 -7.88 2.67 8.11
CA ASN A 51 -7.03 2.16 9.18
C ASN A 51 -5.98 1.15 8.70
N TYR A 52 -5.31 1.44 7.58
CA TYR A 52 -4.23 0.60 7.06
C TYR A 52 -2.86 0.96 7.64
N PHE A 53 -2.69 2.17 8.14
CA PHE A 53 -1.48 2.58 8.85
C PHE A 53 -1.82 3.57 9.96
N THR A 54 -0.91 3.70 10.91
CA THR A 54 -0.89 4.77 11.91
C THR A 54 0.42 5.53 11.81
N VAL A 55 0.41 6.78 12.27
CA VAL A 55 1.63 7.60 12.41
C VAL A 55 1.88 7.75 13.89
N ILE A 56 3.01 7.24 14.35
CA ILE A 56 3.49 7.48 15.71
C ILE A 56 4.53 8.59 15.68
N ARG A 57 4.68 9.25 16.83
CA ARG A 57 5.74 10.25 17.03
C ARG A 57 6.60 9.81 18.20
N SER A 58 7.88 9.55 17.94
CA SER A 58 8.85 9.13 18.95
C SER A 58 10.06 10.05 18.87
N LYS A 59 10.43 10.67 20.00
CA LYS A 59 11.60 11.57 20.11
C LYS A 59 11.67 12.66 19.02
N GLY A 60 10.51 13.21 18.64
CA GLY A 60 10.41 14.24 17.59
C GLY A 60 10.30 13.72 16.17
N ILE A 61 10.62 12.44 15.92
CA ILE A 61 10.57 11.78 14.61
C ILE A 61 9.16 11.20 14.39
N LYS A 62 8.63 11.37 13.17
CA LYS A 62 7.39 10.71 12.73
C LYS A 62 7.76 9.37 12.10
N GLU A 63 7.03 8.33 12.47
CA GLU A 63 7.21 6.99 11.92
C GLU A 63 5.84 6.41 11.55
N VAL A 64 5.78 5.71 10.43
CA VAL A 64 4.58 5.07 9.93
C VAL A 64 4.62 3.59 10.26
N ILE A 65 3.56 3.11 10.92
CA ILE A 65 3.38 1.70 11.25
C ILE A 65 2.16 1.16 10.48
N LEU A 66 2.36 0.09 9.72
CA LEU A 66 1.27 -0.64 9.07
C LEU A 66 0.44 -1.37 10.12
N THR A 67 -0.88 -1.33 10.00
CA THR A 67 -1.77 -2.02 10.95
C THR A 67 -1.84 -3.51 10.62
N ARG A 68 -2.31 -4.31 11.60
CA ARG A 68 -2.62 -5.74 11.38
C ARG A 68 -3.54 -5.98 10.19
N LYS A 69 -4.42 -5.01 9.88
CA LYS A 69 -5.31 -5.07 8.71
C LYS A 69 -4.53 -4.96 7.39
N ALA A 70 -3.56 -4.05 7.31
CA ALA A 70 -2.69 -3.95 6.14
C ALA A 70 -1.85 -5.22 5.96
N PHE A 71 -1.26 -5.75 7.03
CA PHE A 71 -0.51 -7.00 6.99
C PHE A 71 -1.33 -8.18 6.43
N LYS A 72 -2.58 -8.35 6.86
CA LYS A 72 -3.45 -9.41 6.31
C LYS A 72 -3.64 -9.30 4.79
N ILE A 73 -3.82 -8.10 4.26
CA ILE A 73 -3.98 -7.88 2.81
C ILE A 73 -2.68 -8.20 2.07
N LEU A 74 -1.54 -7.76 2.60
CA LEU A 74 -0.23 -8.05 2.02
C LEU A 74 0.04 -9.56 2.02
N GLU A 75 -0.23 -10.24 3.14
CA GLU A 75 -0.08 -11.69 3.28
C GLU A 75 -0.97 -12.45 2.28
N GLU A 76 -2.26 -12.09 2.16
CA GLU A 76 -3.16 -12.66 1.16
C GLU A 76 -2.64 -12.47 -0.27
N TYR A 77 -2.01 -11.33 -0.55
CA TYR A 77 -1.43 -11.03 -1.84
C TYR A 77 -0.19 -11.87 -2.12
N TYR A 78 0.76 -11.95 -1.17
CA TYR A 78 1.94 -12.79 -1.28
C TYR A 78 1.58 -14.27 -1.40
N ARG A 79 0.60 -14.76 -0.64
CA ARG A 79 0.09 -16.13 -0.78
C ARG A 79 -0.47 -16.41 -2.17
N LYS A 80 -1.11 -15.43 -2.81
CA LYS A 80 -1.59 -15.57 -4.21
C LYS A 80 -0.46 -15.62 -5.22
N LEU A 81 0.62 -14.87 -5.00
CA LEU A 81 1.81 -14.91 -5.85
C LEU A 81 2.61 -16.21 -5.69
N GLN A 82 2.68 -16.75 -4.47
CA GLN A 82 3.37 -18.00 -4.17
C GLN A 82 2.59 -19.25 -4.61
N LYS A 83 1.28 -19.15 -4.86
CA LYS A 83 0.58 -20.24 -5.53
C LYS A 83 1.17 -20.37 -6.93
N PRO A 84 1.75 -21.51 -7.30
CA PRO A 84 2.14 -21.74 -8.68
C PRO A 84 0.91 -21.49 -9.54
N CYS A 85 1.00 -20.52 -10.45
CA CYS A 85 0.08 -20.45 -11.57
C CYS A 85 0.26 -21.75 -12.35
N HIS A 86 -0.54 -22.77 -12.05
CA HIS A 86 -0.72 -23.98 -12.88
C HIS A 86 -1.38 -23.64 -14.24
N ILE A 87 -1.06 -22.49 -14.83
CA ILE A 87 -1.63 -21.99 -16.08
C ILE A 87 -0.60 -22.07 -17.23
N PHE A 88 0.65 -22.47 -16.96
CA PHE A 88 1.59 -22.86 -18.02
C PHE A 88 2.14 -24.26 -17.77
N LYS A 89 1.31 -25.26 -18.05
CA LYS A 89 1.76 -26.40 -18.84
C LYS A 89 0.89 -26.45 -20.09
N SER A 90 1.26 -25.62 -21.06
CA SER A 90 0.94 -25.88 -22.45
C SER A 90 1.91 -26.93 -22.98
N ILE A 91 1.36 -27.80 -23.83
CA ILE A 91 2.02 -28.76 -24.74
C ILE A 91 2.34 -30.11 -24.10
#